data_AF-A0A069CS15-F1
#
_entry.id   AF-A0A069CS15-F1
#
_cell.length_a   1.000
_cell.length_b   1.000
_cell.length_c   1.000
_cell.angle_alpha   90.00
_cell.angle_beta   90.00
_cell.angle_gamma   90.00
#
_symmetry.space_group_name_H-M   'P 1'
#
loop_
_entity.id
_entity.type
_entity.pdbx_description
1 polymer ?
#
loop_
_entity_poly.entity_id
_entity_poly.type
_entity_poly.pdbx_seq_one_letter_code
_entity_poly.pdbx_strand_id
1 'polypeptide(L)'
;MPRKRKITTDEGDRKDQRDATEALKESLQDANQLPETAPRHLTSEAKKLWEKLVPVLNDTGYIIDVDSSTVETLVINYAMLREAYESIKKNKVVYEIDGKIYKNPAVAIVDSTTKIIKSVGSDLGLSPQSRATLIDMAKVEEDDEGQDYAERFGADR
;
A
#
# COMPACT_ATOMS: atom_id res chain seq x y z
N MET A 1 20.18 11.85 7.77
CA MET A 1 18.89 11.83 7.05
C MET A 1 17.77 12.02 8.06
N PRO A 2 16.77 12.87 7.82
CA PRO A 2 15.61 12.98 8.69
C PRO A 2 14.89 11.62 8.73
N ARG A 3 14.59 11.10 9.92
CA ARG A 3 13.83 9.85 10.08
C ARG A 3 12.39 10.11 9.60
N LYS A 4 11.81 9.19 8.81
CA LYS A 4 10.39 9.22 8.46
C LYS A 4 9.58 9.38 9.76
N ARG A 5 8.70 10.37 9.84
CA ARG A 5 7.85 10.61 11.02
C ARG A 5 6.94 9.39 11.20
N LYS A 6 6.82 8.91 12.43
CA LYS A 6 5.89 7.85 12.80
C LYS A 6 4.48 8.44 12.74
N ILE A 7 3.60 7.84 11.95
CA ILE A 7 2.17 8.14 11.99
C ILE A 7 1.57 7.23 13.08
N THR A 8 0.84 7.79 14.02
CA THR A 8 0.33 7.08 15.20
C THR A 8 -0.79 7.86 15.87
N THR A 9 -1.76 7.14 16.41
CA THR A 9 -2.82 7.69 17.27
C THR A 9 -2.72 7.19 18.71
N ASP A 10 -1.77 6.32 19.05
CA ASP A 10 -1.61 5.71 20.39
C ASP A 10 -1.38 6.75 21.52
N GLU A 11 -2.17 6.66 22.59
CA GLU A 11 -2.06 7.51 23.78
C GLU A 11 -0.67 7.47 24.45
N GLY A 12 0.00 6.31 24.39
CA GLY A 12 1.34 6.09 24.91
C GLY A 12 2.46 6.70 24.05
N ASP A 13 2.17 7.07 22.80
CA ASP A 13 3.09 7.85 21.98
C ASP A 13 3.09 9.33 22.37
N ARG A 14 4.00 10.11 21.79
CA ARG A 14 4.10 11.54 22.12
C ARG A 14 2.93 12.31 21.48
N LYS A 15 2.36 13.25 22.23
CA LYS A 15 1.22 14.07 21.80
C LYS A 15 1.44 14.75 20.45
N ASP A 16 2.65 15.24 20.17
CA ASP A 16 3.00 15.88 18.90
C ASP A 16 2.89 14.91 17.69
N GLN A 17 3.00 13.61 17.90
CA GLN A 17 2.88 12.58 16.86
C GLN A 17 1.41 12.24 16.58
N ARG A 18 0.57 12.24 17.62
CA ARG A 18 -0.89 12.09 17.50
C ARG A 18 -1.53 13.30 16.83
N ASP A 19 -1.24 14.49 17.33
CA ASP A 19 -1.78 15.75 16.78
C ASP A 19 -1.44 15.88 15.27
N ALA A 20 -0.24 15.44 14.85
CA ALA A 20 0.16 15.44 13.44
C ALA A 20 -0.57 14.40 12.58
N THR A 21 -0.99 13.29 13.19
CA THR A 21 -1.75 12.22 12.53
C THR A 21 -3.21 12.64 12.35
N GLU A 22 -3.80 13.25 13.38
CA GLU A 22 -5.15 13.80 13.30
C GLU A 22 -5.26 14.96 12.30
N ALA A 23 -4.29 15.89 12.31
CA ALA A 23 -4.24 16.95 11.31
C ALA A 23 -4.08 16.42 9.87
N LEU A 24 -3.39 15.28 9.70
CA LEU A 24 -3.28 14.63 8.39
C LEU A 24 -4.65 14.06 7.97
N LYS A 25 -5.36 13.36 8.86
CA LYS A 25 -6.69 12.83 8.56
C LYS A 25 -7.68 13.94 8.21
N GLU A 26 -7.74 14.99 9.01
CA GLU A 26 -8.59 16.16 8.77
C GLU A 26 -8.29 16.76 7.38
N SER A 27 -7.01 16.87 7.01
CA SER A 27 -6.63 17.38 5.68
C SER A 27 -7.00 16.46 4.50
N LEU A 28 -7.20 15.16 4.76
CA LEU A 28 -7.53 14.16 3.76
C LEU A 28 -9.04 13.87 3.66
N GLN A 29 -9.86 14.33 4.60
CA GLN A 29 -11.32 14.10 4.61
C GLN A 29 -12.01 14.59 3.32
N ASP A 30 -11.55 15.71 2.77
CA ASP A 30 -12.08 16.29 1.53
C ASP A 30 -11.32 15.84 0.26
N ALA A 31 -10.33 14.97 0.40
CA ALA A 31 -9.53 14.52 -0.73
C ALA A 31 -10.31 13.52 -1.60
N ASN A 32 -10.11 13.61 -2.92
CA ASN A 32 -10.71 12.67 -3.84
C ASN A 32 -10.13 11.27 -3.63
N GLN A 33 -11.02 10.28 -3.57
CA GLN A 33 -10.66 8.86 -3.59
C GLN A 33 -10.10 8.44 -4.95
N LEU A 34 -9.36 7.34 -4.96
CA LEU A 34 -8.89 6.73 -6.21
C LEU A 34 -10.05 6.19 -7.04
N PRO A 35 -10.00 6.33 -8.38
CA PRO A 35 -11.02 5.73 -9.24
C PRO A 35 -10.93 4.20 -9.22
N GLU A 36 -12.01 3.54 -8.80
CA GLU A 36 -12.07 2.06 -8.78
C GLU A 36 -11.95 1.44 -10.18
N THR A 37 -12.34 2.19 -11.22
CA THR A 37 -12.17 1.77 -12.61
C THR A 37 -10.72 1.93 -13.04
N ALA A 38 -10.12 0.83 -13.49
CA ALA A 38 -8.72 0.82 -13.90
C ALA A 38 -8.44 1.71 -15.13
N PRO A 39 -7.30 2.44 -15.16
CA PRO A 39 -6.88 3.21 -16.31
C PRO A 39 -6.81 2.38 -17.61
N ARG A 40 -7.23 2.99 -18.73
CA ARG A 40 -7.42 2.27 -20.00
C ARG A 40 -6.13 1.67 -20.57
N HIS A 41 -4.99 2.31 -20.34
CA HIS A 41 -3.68 1.86 -20.84
C HIS A 41 -3.12 0.64 -20.13
N LEU A 42 -3.66 0.26 -18.97
CA LEU A 42 -3.18 -0.90 -18.22
C LEU A 42 -3.48 -2.21 -18.98
N THR A 43 -2.56 -3.16 -18.84
CA THR A 43 -2.74 -4.53 -19.33
C THR A 43 -3.87 -5.22 -18.58
N SER A 44 -4.45 -6.28 -19.16
CA SER A 44 -5.55 -7.02 -18.51
C SER A 44 -5.18 -7.56 -17.12
N GLU A 45 -3.94 -8.01 -16.92
CA GLU A 45 -3.47 -8.47 -15.60
C GLU A 45 -3.30 -7.33 -14.60
N ALA A 46 -2.81 -6.16 -15.04
CA ALA A 46 -2.71 -4.97 -14.21
C ALA A 46 -4.09 -4.45 -13.79
N LYS A 47 -5.05 -4.39 -14.74
CA LYS A 47 -6.44 -3.97 -14.46
C LYS A 47 -7.12 -4.83 -13.41
N LYS A 48 -6.99 -6.16 -13.52
CA LYS A 48 -7.55 -7.11 -12.53
C LYS A 48 -7.01 -6.87 -11.13
N LEU A 49 -5.75 -6.48 -10.99
CA LEU A 49 -5.18 -6.19 -9.67
C LEU A 49 -5.61 -4.81 -9.18
N TRP A 50 -5.66 -3.80 -10.06
CA TRP A 50 -6.18 -2.47 -9.74
C TRP A 50 -7.58 -2.53 -9.15
N GLU A 51 -8.51 -3.16 -9.85
CA GLU A 51 -9.93 -3.27 -9.46
C GLU A 51 -10.12 -4.05 -8.14
N LYS A 52 -9.10 -4.83 -7.71
CA LYS A 52 -9.11 -5.51 -6.41
C LYS A 52 -8.48 -4.68 -5.30
N LEU A 53 -7.43 -3.93 -5.61
CA LEU A 53 -6.67 -3.18 -4.61
C LEU A 53 -7.31 -1.83 -4.28
N VAL A 54 -7.78 -1.10 -5.29
CA VAL A 54 -8.25 0.27 -5.10
C VAL A 54 -9.41 0.38 -4.11
N PRO A 55 -10.45 -0.49 -4.13
CA PRO A 55 -11.51 -0.43 -3.13
C PRO A 55 -10.94 -0.58 -1.70
N VAL A 56 -10.04 -1.55 -1.50
CA VAL A 56 -9.39 -1.79 -0.20
C VAL A 56 -8.53 -0.59 0.23
N LEU A 57 -7.85 0.07 -0.70
CA LEU A 57 -7.03 1.25 -0.42
C LEU A 57 -7.90 2.47 -0.08
N ASN A 58 -9.01 2.66 -0.79
CA ASN A 58 -9.99 3.73 -0.50
C ASN A 58 -10.62 3.54 0.88
N ASP A 59 -10.93 2.29 1.27
CA ASP A 59 -11.46 1.97 2.60
C ASP A 59 -10.49 2.34 3.74
N THR A 60 -9.18 2.46 3.46
CA THR A 60 -8.22 2.89 4.49
C THR A 60 -8.30 4.38 4.82
N GLY A 61 -8.82 5.22 3.92
CA GLY A 61 -8.88 6.68 4.09
C GLY A 61 -7.52 7.41 4.02
N TYR A 62 -6.39 6.71 3.91
CA TYR A 62 -5.05 7.31 3.87
C TYR A 62 -4.50 7.49 2.45
N ILE A 63 -5.06 6.80 1.46
CA ILE A 63 -4.60 6.82 0.07
C ILE A 63 -5.62 7.57 -0.77
N ILE A 64 -5.15 8.54 -1.54
CA ILE A 64 -6.01 9.47 -2.29
C ILE A 64 -5.63 9.51 -3.77
N ASP A 65 -6.40 10.21 -4.59
CA ASP A 65 -6.25 10.23 -6.05
C ASP A 65 -4.83 10.61 -6.52
N VAL A 66 -4.14 11.50 -5.79
CA VAL A 66 -2.75 11.89 -6.14
C VAL A 66 -1.77 10.71 -6.04
N ASP A 67 -2.09 9.67 -5.28
CA ASP A 67 -1.32 8.43 -5.16
C ASP A 67 -1.58 7.44 -6.30
N SER A 68 -2.45 7.77 -7.26
CA SER A 68 -2.81 6.90 -8.39
C SER A 68 -1.58 6.36 -9.11
N SER A 69 -0.58 7.21 -9.36
CA SER A 69 0.67 6.81 -10.03
C SER A 69 1.46 5.73 -9.27
N THR A 70 1.40 5.75 -7.94
CA THR A 70 2.03 4.76 -7.05
C THR A 70 1.32 3.42 -7.16
N VAL A 71 -0.03 3.42 -7.15
CA VAL A 71 -0.85 2.23 -7.36
C VAL A 71 -0.65 1.67 -8.78
N GLU A 72 -0.57 2.53 -9.79
CA GLU A 72 -0.30 2.14 -11.18
C GLU A 72 1.05 1.43 -11.29
N THR A 73 2.07 1.99 -10.66
CA THR A 73 3.42 1.40 -10.62
C THR A 73 3.38 -0.01 -10.02
N LEU A 74 2.64 -0.21 -8.93
CA LEU A 74 2.48 -1.52 -8.31
C LEU A 74 1.85 -2.54 -9.27
N VAL A 75 0.71 -2.19 -9.89
CA VAL A 75 -0.04 -3.14 -10.73
C VAL A 75 0.67 -3.45 -12.05
N ILE A 76 1.40 -2.48 -12.62
CA ILE A 76 2.24 -2.68 -13.81
C ILE A 76 3.38 -3.65 -13.48
N ASN A 77 4.09 -3.44 -12.38
CA ASN A 77 5.19 -4.32 -11.98
C ASN A 77 4.69 -5.73 -11.63
N TYR A 78 3.51 -5.85 -11.04
CA TYR A 78 2.88 -7.16 -10.82
C TYR A 78 2.57 -7.89 -12.12
N ALA A 79 2.01 -7.21 -13.12
CA ALA A 79 1.76 -7.82 -14.43
C ALA A 79 3.07 -8.29 -15.09
N MET A 80 4.11 -7.46 -15.07
CA MET A 80 5.44 -7.82 -15.58
C MET A 80 6.05 -9.01 -14.83
N LEU A 81 5.90 -9.07 -13.50
CA LEU A 81 6.37 -10.19 -12.69
C LEU A 81 5.70 -11.50 -13.13
N ARG A 82 4.39 -11.49 -13.33
CA ARG A 82 3.62 -12.66 -13.78
C ARG A 82 4.08 -13.15 -15.14
N GLU A 83 4.25 -12.24 -16.10
CA GLU A 83 4.75 -12.58 -17.43
C GLU A 83 6.17 -13.15 -17.40
N ALA A 84 7.08 -12.50 -16.66
CA ALA A 84 8.45 -12.97 -16.50
C ALA A 84 8.51 -14.36 -15.84
N TYR A 85 7.66 -14.61 -14.84
CA TYR A 85 7.57 -15.91 -14.18
C TYR A 85 7.08 -17.01 -15.11
N GLU A 86 6.09 -16.74 -15.98
CA GLU A 86 5.66 -17.71 -17.01
C GLU A 86 6.77 -18.00 -18.03
N SER A 87 7.58 -17.00 -18.40
CA SER A 87 8.78 -17.22 -19.24
C SER A 87 9.80 -18.14 -18.56
N ILE A 88 10.05 -17.97 -17.26
CA ILE A 88 10.94 -18.85 -16.48
C ILE A 88 10.35 -20.25 -16.39
N LYS A 89 9.05 -20.39 -16.18
CA LYS A 89 8.38 -21.70 -16.12
C LYS A 89 8.52 -22.47 -17.43
N LYS A 90 8.42 -21.78 -18.57
CA LYS A 90 8.57 -22.37 -19.91
C LYS A 90 10.03 -22.69 -20.25
N ASN A 91 10.94 -21.76 -19.98
CA ASN A 91 12.32 -21.80 -20.51
C ASN A 91 13.38 -22.13 -19.45
N LYS A 92 12.96 -22.41 -18.21
CA LYS A 92 13.81 -22.56 -17.02
C LYS A 92 14.56 -21.27 -16.66
N VAL A 93 15.15 -21.25 -15.46
CA VAL A 93 16.01 -20.15 -14.97
C VAL A 93 17.30 -20.05 -15.79
N VAL A 94 17.78 -21.21 -16.24
CA VAL A 94 18.98 -21.39 -17.04
C VAL A 94 18.65 -22.41 -18.12
N TYR A 95 19.08 -22.16 -19.35
CA TYR A 95 18.87 -23.05 -20.49
C TYR A 95 20.19 -23.30 -21.23
N GLU A 96 20.24 -24.39 -21.98
CA GLU A 96 21.43 -24.81 -22.73
C GLU A 96 21.16 -24.73 -24.23
N ILE A 97 22.12 -24.15 -24.97
CA ILE A 97 22.14 -24.16 -26.43
C ILE A 97 23.56 -24.59 -26.84
N ASP A 98 23.65 -25.67 -27.63
CA ASP A 98 24.90 -26.21 -28.18
C ASP A 98 26.01 -26.43 -27.13
N GLY A 99 25.67 -27.02 -25.98
CA GLY A 99 26.63 -27.28 -24.89
C GLY A 99 26.99 -26.04 -24.05
N LYS A 100 26.44 -24.86 -24.36
CA LYS A 100 26.66 -23.62 -23.61
C LYS A 100 25.45 -23.26 -22.79
N ILE A 101 25.71 -22.85 -21.55
CA ILE A 101 24.71 -22.50 -20.55
C ILE A 101 24.44 -20.99 -20.59
N TYR A 102 23.17 -20.61 -20.71
CA TYR A 102 22.69 -19.22 -20.75
C TYR A 102 21.68 -18.94 -19.63
N LYS A 103 21.73 -17.73 -19.07
CA LYS A 103 20.74 -17.27 -18.09
C LYS A 103 19.48 -16.77 -18.81
N ASN A 104 18.32 -17.09 -18.27
CA ASN A 104 17.06 -16.53 -18.75
C ASN A 104 16.96 -15.04 -18.33
N PRO A 105 16.82 -14.08 -19.28
CA PRO A 105 16.69 -12.66 -18.96
C PRO A 105 15.50 -12.34 -18.05
N ALA A 106 14.44 -13.17 -18.09
CA ALA A 106 13.27 -13.00 -17.25
C ALA A 106 13.59 -13.09 -15.75
N VAL A 107 14.69 -13.74 -15.36
CA VAL A 107 15.15 -13.81 -13.97
C VAL A 107 15.49 -12.42 -13.42
N ALA A 108 16.13 -11.57 -14.23
CA ALA A 108 16.46 -10.20 -13.83
C ALA A 108 15.20 -9.32 -13.71
N ILE A 109 14.19 -9.56 -14.55
CA ILE A 109 12.90 -8.87 -14.49
C ILE A 109 12.16 -9.25 -13.21
N VAL A 110 12.13 -10.55 -12.85
CA VAL A 110 11.53 -11.02 -11.60
C VAL A 110 12.19 -10.36 -10.38
N ASP A 111 13.52 -10.32 -10.33
CA ASP A 111 14.24 -9.67 -9.23
C ASP A 111 13.91 -8.17 -9.11
N SER A 112 13.94 -7.46 -10.23
CA SER A 112 13.70 -6.00 -10.27
C SER A 112 12.25 -5.66 -9.89
N THR A 113 11.27 -6.33 -10.49
CA THR A 113 9.84 -6.09 -10.21
C THR A 113 9.48 -6.49 -8.78
N THR A 114 10.06 -7.56 -8.24
CA THR A 114 9.84 -7.97 -6.84
C THR A 114 10.32 -6.90 -5.85
N LYS A 115 11.47 -6.27 -6.11
CA LYS A 115 11.98 -5.17 -5.26
C LYS A 115 11.06 -3.96 -5.29
N ILE A 116 10.58 -3.58 -6.48
CA ILE A 116 9.64 -2.47 -6.64
C ILE A 116 8.32 -2.77 -5.95
N ILE A 117 7.74 -3.96 -6.15
CA ILE A 117 6.49 -4.38 -5.50
C ILE A 117 6.61 -4.35 -3.98
N LYS A 118 7.73 -4.82 -3.42
CA LYS A 118 7.96 -4.77 -1.96
C LYS A 118 8.07 -3.33 -1.45
N SER A 119 8.78 -2.46 -2.17
CA SER A 119 8.94 -1.05 -1.79
C SER A 119 7.60 -0.32 -1.85
N VAL A 120 6.94 -0.35 -3.02
CA VAL A 120 5.67 0.34 -3.26
C VAL A 120 4.55 -0.24 -2.38
N GLY A 121 4.50 -1.56 -2.22
CA GLY A 121 3.53 -2.21 -1.33
C GLY A 121 3.75 -1.85 0.14
N SER A 122 4.99 -1.59 0.57
CA SER A 122 5.26 -1.08 1.92
C SER A 122 4.76 0.36 2.08
N ASP A 123 4.96 1.20 1.08
CA ASP A 123 4.52 2.60 1.09
C ASP A 123 2.97 2.70 1.05
N LEU A 124 2.29 1.79 0.35
CA LEU A 124 0.82 1.70 0.28
C LEU A 124 0.16 0.95 1.45
N GLY A 125 0.92 0.57 2.49
CA GLY A 125 0.31 -0.09 3.64
C GLY A 125 0.00 -1.59 3.48
N LEU A 126 0.41 -2.24 2.38
CA LEU A 126 -0.02 -3.60 2.02
C LEU A 126 0.79 -4.72 2.69
N SER A 127 1.85 -4.41 3.44
CA SER A 127 2.62 -5.41 4.18
C SER A 127 1.98 -5.72 5.54
N PRO A 128 2.14 -6.93 6.13
CA PRO A 128 1.63 -7.21 7.48
C PRO A 128 2.10 -6.21 8.54
N GLN A 129 3.33 -5.71 8.42
CA GLN A 129 3.88 -4.69 9.32
C GLN A 129 3.20 -3.34 9.08
N SER A 130 3.06 -2.93 7.82
CA SER A 130 2.39 -1.67 7.48
C SER A 130 0.90 -1.71 7.85
N ARG A 131 0.23 -2.85 7.67
CA ARG A 131 -1.15 -3.07 8.12
C ARG A 131 -1.29 -3.07 9.63
N ALA A 132 -0.34 -3.64 10.38
CA ALA A 132 -0.36 -3.52 11.84
C ALA A 132 -0.33 -2.05 12.26
N THR A 133 0.53 -1.23 11.64
CA THR A 133 0.55 0.21 11.87
C THR A 133 -0.78 0.88 11.54
N LEU A 134 -1.43 0.53 10.42
CA LEU A 134 -2.73 1.09 10.04
C LEU A 134 -3.88 0.63 10.97
N ILE A 135 -3.88 -0.64 11.39
CA ILE A 135 -4.89 -1.20 12.31
C ILE A 135 -4.74 -0.60 13.71
N ASP A 136 -3.51 -0.45 14.20
CA ASP A 136 -3.24 0.23 15.46
C ASP A 136 -3.72 1.68 15.40
N MET A 137 -3.65 2.32 14.22
CA MET A 137 -4.18 3.68 14.04
C MET A 137 -5.71 3.76 14.06
N ALA A 138 -6.41 2.79 13.45
CA ALA A 138 -7.87 2.74 13.39
C ALA A 138 -8.53 2.31 14.72
N LYS A 139 -7.88 1.44 15.51
CA LYS A 139 -8.43 0.99 16.80
C LYS A 139 -8.47 2.07 17.86
N VAL A 140 -7.54 3.02 17.82
CA VAL A 140 -7.52 4.12 18.78
C VAL A 140 -8.62 5.15 18.48
N GLU A 141 -9.13 5.22 17.25
CA GLU A 141 -10.28 6.07 16.88
C GLU A 141 -11.58 5.63 17.57
N GLU A 142 -11.82 4.31 17.68
CA GLU A 142 -13.01 3.77 18.35
C GLU A 142 -13.00 4.01 19.87
N ASP A 143 -11.82 4.05 20.49
CA ASP A 143 -11.68 4.31 21.93
C ASP A 143 -11.77 5.82 22.27
N ASP A 144 -11.33 6.72 21.37
CA ASP A 144 -11.38 8.18 21.58
C ASP A 144 -12.80 8.76 21.33
N GLU A 145 -13.57 8.18 20.39
CA GLU A 145 -15.00 8.52 20.23
C GLU A 145 -15.88 8.06 21.42
N GLY A 146 -15.40 7.11 22.23
CA GLY A 146 -16.10 6.60 23.41
C GLY A 146 -15.85 7.42 24.70
N GLN A 147 -14.81 8.25 24.74
CA GLN A 147 -14.38 8.96 25.96
C GLN A 147 -14.82 10.44 25.98
N ASP A 148 -14.98 11.10 24.81
CA ASP A 148 -15.37 12.54 24.77
C ASP A 148 -16.82 12.80 25.21
N TYR A 149 -17.74 11.83 25.11
CA TYR A 149 -19.14 12.05 25.54
C TYR A 149 -19.32 12.03 27.06
N ALA A 150 -18.52 11.25 27.79
CA ALA A 150 -18.65 11.08 29.24
C ALA A 150 -18.02 12.24 30.03
N GLU A 151 -16.93 12.83 29.52
CA GLU A 151 -16.30 14.00 30.15
C GLU A 151 -17.00 15.32 29.81
N ARG A 152 -17.67 15.41 28.65
CA ARG A 152 -18.29 16.65 28.16
C ARG A 152 -19.72 16.89 28.67
N PHE A 153 -20.41 15.84 29.10
CA PHE A 153 -21.71 15.92 29.76
C PHE A 153 -21.65 15.28 31.14
N GLY A 154 -20.97 15.97 32.07
CA GLY A 154 -20.81 15.55 33.45
C GLY A 154 -22.06 14.93 34.06
N ALA A 155 -21.95 13.66 34.42
CA ALA A 155 -22.88 12.99 35.31
C ALA A 155 -22.59 13.40 36.76
N ASP A 156 -22.91 14.65 37.08
CA ASP A 156 -23.25 15.04 38.45
C ASP A 156 -24.78 15.07 38.54
N ARG A 157 -25.36 14.00 39.11
CA ARG A 157 -26.54 14.00 39.98
C ARG A 157 -26.91 12.60 40.45
#